data_AF-A0A1Z8YCG7-F1
#
_entry.id   AF-A0A1Z8YCG7-F1
#
_cell.length_a   1.000
_cell.length_b   1.000
_cell.length_c   1.000
_cell.angle_alpha   90.00
_cell.angle_beta   90.00
_cell.angle_gamma   90.00
#
_symmetry.space_group_name_H-M   'P 1'
#
loop_
_entity.id
_entity.type
_entity.pdbx_description
1 polymer ?
#
loop_
_entity_poly.entity_id
_entity_poly.type
_entity_poly.pdbx_seq_one_letter_code
_entity_poly.pdbx_strand_id
1 'polypeptide(L)'
;MDLPQSSTLNSSISAPALRLTGHEAGGSSHPMDPACIEQLLEEARGLLASLKIDKSRIEARLAEFGRTDPIAEVKGYSALDEAITSCQEAIHALDQSLLVQEG
;
A
#
# COMPACT_ATOMS: atom_id res chain seq x y z
N MET A 1 38.67 2.17 -47.10
CA MET A 1 39.70 1.20 -46.67
C MET A 1 40.44 1.91 -45.54
N ASP A 2 40.35 1.56 -44.27
CA ASP A 2 40.13 0.26 -43.64
C ASP A 2 39.55 0.43 -42.22
N LEU A 3 38.75 -0.52 -41.74
CA LEU A 3 38.24 -0.60 -40.37
C LEU A 3 39.36 -1.01 -39.39
N PRO A 4 39.29 -0.64 -38.10
CA PRO A 4 39.87 -1.46 -37.05
C PRO A 4 38.82 -2.45 -36.51
N GLN A 5 38.99 -3.73 -36.85
CA GLN A 5 38.46 -4.84 -36.05
C GLN A 5 39.52 -5.26 -35.04
N SER A 6 39.20 -5.16 -33.76
CA SER A 6 39.79 -5.98 -32.71
C SER A 6 38.68 -6.59 -31.89
N SER A 7 38.39 -7.85 -32.18
CA SER A 7 37.52 -8.72 -31.40
C SER A 7 38.37 -9.54 -30.45
N THR A 8 38.05 -9.53 -29.15
CA THR A 8 38.08 -10.70 -28.23
C THR A 8 37.71 -10.21 -26.83
N LEU A 9 36.49 -10.48 -26.36
CA LEU A 9 36.15 -11.58 -25.45
C LEU A 9 36.81 -11.46 -24.07
N ASN A 10 36.05 -11.01 -23.08
CA ASN A 10 36.18 -11.58 -21.74
C ASN A 10 34.81 -11.77 -21.09
N SER A 11 34.40 -13.03 -21.09
CA SER A 11 33.22 -13.57 -20.43
C SER A 11 33.45 -13.58 -18.92
N SER A 12 32.62 -12.88 -18.15
CA SER A 12 32.38 -13.14 -16.73
C SER A 12 31.09 -12.47 -16.28
N ILE A 13 29.97 -12.75 -16.97
CA ILE A 13 28.65 -12.52 -16.37
C ILE A 13 28.39 -13.71 -15.44
N SER A 14 29.01 -13.66 -14.27
CA SER A 14 28.64 -14.53 -13.16
C SER A 14 27.37 -13.93 -12.55
N ALA A 15 26.23 -14.21 -13.17
CA ALA A 15 24.93 -13.94 -12.56
C ALA A 15 24.77 -14.92 -11.39
N PRO A 16 24.74 -14.48 -10.12
CA PRO A 16 24.25 -15.35 -9.07
C PRO A 16 22.76 -15.56 -9.34
N ALA A 17 22.39 -16.82 -9.64
CA ALA A 17 21.01 -17.25 -9.68
C ALA A 17 20.35 -16.83 -8.36
N LEU A 18 19.50 -15.80 -8.43
CA LEU A 18 18.60 -15.44 -7.35
C LEU A 18 17.72 -16.66 -7.12
N ARG A 19 18.06 -17.46 -6.10
CA ARG A 19 17.18 -18.50 -5.60
C ARG A 19 16.00 -17.78 -4.97
N LEU A 20 14.99 -17.51 -5.79
CA LEU A 20 13.64 -17.26 -5.37
C LEU A 20 13.15 -18.56 -4.73
N THR A 21 13.53 -18.78 -3.47
CA THR A 21 12.83 -19.74 -2.63
C THR A 21 11.42 -19.20 -2.51
N GLY A 22 10.51 -19.77 -3.28
CA GLY A 22 9.09 -19.69 -3.02
C GLY A 22 8.89 -20.13 -1.59
N HIS A 23 8.74 -19.15 -0.69
CA HIS A 23 8.09 -19.42 0.57
C HIS A 23 6.62 -19.54 0.20
N GLU A 24 6.27 -20.77 -0.16
CA GLU A 24 4.93 -21.26 -0.34
C GLU A 24 4.06 -20.63 0.73
N ALA A 25 2.94 -20.08 0.28
CA ALA A 25 1.87 -19.54 1.08
C ALA A 25 1.33 -20.63 2.03
N GLY A 26 2.03 -20.85 3.13
CA GLY A 26 1.51 -21.48 4.33
C GLY A 26 0.66 -20.47 5.08
N GLY A 27 -0.38 -19.94 4.43
CA GLY A 27 -1.43 -19.18 5.08
C GLY A 27 -2.25 -20.12 5.92
N SER A 28 -1.70 -20.59 7.04
CA SER A 28 -2.50 -21.07 8.15
C SER A 28 -3.34 -19.87 8.58
N SER A 29 -4.55 -19.78 8.04
CA SER A 29 -5.62 -18.90 8.48
C SER A 29 -6.02 -19.33 9.88
N HIS A 30 -5.13 -19.06 10.83
CA HIS A 30 -5.48 -19.16 12.22
C HIS A 30 -6.54 -18.10 12.45
N PRO A 31 -7.72 -18.47 13.01
CA PRO A 31 -8.70 -17.47 13.38
C PRO A 31 -7.99 -16.47 14.31
N MET A 32 -7.95 -15.21 13.88
CA MET A 32 -7.36 -14.13 14.66
C MET A 32 -8.19 -13.97 15.93
N ASP A 33 -7.55 -13.85 17.10
CA ASP A 33 -8.30 -13.72 18.35
C ASP A 33 -9.27 -12.52 18.31
N PRO A 34 -10.53 -12.66 18.75
CA PRO A 34 -11.54 -11.60 18.61
C PRO A 34 -11.14 -10.31 19.32
N ALA A 35 -10.47 -10.38 20.48
CA ALA A 35 -9.99 -9.17 21.16
C ALA A 35 -8.88 -8.46 20.36
N CYS A 36 -8.06 -9.22 19.63
CA CYS A 36 -7.07 -8.67 18.71
C CYS A 36 -7.75 -7.98 17.50
N ILE A 37 -8.83 -8.57 16.96
CA ILE A 37 -9.61 -7.95 15.88
C ILE A 37 -10.27 -6.64 16.35
N GLU A 38 -10.85 -6.63 17.55
CA GLU A 38 -11.45 -5.43 18.15
C GLU A 38 -10.43 -4.30 18.34
N GLN A 39 -9.24 -4.62 18.85
CA GLN A 39 -8.16 -3.63 18.99
C GLN A 39 -7.73 -3.06 17.63
N LEU A 40 -7.55 -3.92 16.62
CA LEU A 40 -7.22 -3.48 15.27
C LEU A 40 -8.33 -2.61 14.65
N LEU A 41 -9.60 -2.92 14.93
CA LEU A 41 -10.73 -2.08 14.51
C LEU A 41 -10.69 -0.70 15.15
N GLU A 42 -10.39 -0.61 16.45
CA GLU A 42 -10.23 0.68 17.14
C GLU A 42 -9.09 1.49 16.52
N GLU A 43 -7.92 0.87 16.31
CA GLU A 43 -6.76 1.51 15.70
C GLU A 43 -7.06 1.98 14.27
N ALA A 44 -7.70 1.14 13.46
CA ALA A 44 -8.08 1.48 12.09
C ALA A 44 -9.11 2.62 12.03
N ARG A 45 -10.10 2.63 12.95
CA ARG A 45 -11.07 3.73 13.06
C ARG A 45 -10.39 5.04 13.48
N GLY A 46 -9.44 4.97 14.41
CA GLY A 46 -8.60 6.11 14.80
C GLY A 46 -7.83 6.68 13.62
N LEU A 47 -7.14 5.81 12.86
CA LEU A 47 -6.40 6.20 11.66
C LEU A 47 -7.31 6.82 10.59
N LEU A 48 -8.48 6.23 10.33
CA LEU A 48 -9.46 6.77 9.40
C LEU A 48 -9.91 8.19 9.78
N ALA A 49 -10.14 8.43 11.07
CA ALA A 49 -10.50 9.77 11.56
C ALA A 49 -9.36 10.76 11.33
N SER A 50 -8.12 10.39 11.64
CA SER A 50 -6.93 11.23 11.39
C SER A 50 -6.76 11.55 9.90
N LEU A 51 -6.88 10.55 9.01
CA LEU A 51 -6.77 10.74 7.57
C LEU A 51 -7.81 11.73 7.03
N LYS A 52 -9.06 11.65 7.51
CA LYS A 52 -10.13 12.60 7.11
C LYS A 52 -9.83 14.02 7.57
N ILE A 53 -9.36 14.19 8.81
CA ILE A 53 -8.95 15.50 9.35
C ILE A 53 -7.79 16.06 8.54
N ASP A 54 -6.78 15.26 8.26
CA ASP A 54 -5.59 15.67 7.51
C ASP A 54 -5.94 16.06 6.08
N LYS A 55 -6.82 15.29 5.42
CA LYS A 55 -7.34 15.65 4.10
C LYS A 55 -8.00 17.03 4.13
N SER A 56 -8.96 17.26 5.01
CA SER A 56 -9.63 18.56 5.10
C SER A 56 -8.67 19.71 5.42
N ARG A 57 -7.68 19.47 6.28
CA ARG A 57 -6.65 20.46 6.63
C ARG A 57 -5.78 20.81 5.43
N ILE A 58 -5.35 19.83 4.65
CA ILE A 58 -4.51 20.03 3.46
C ILE A 58 -5.31 20.73 2.36
N GLU A 59 -6.54 20.30 2.10
CA GLU A 59 -7.43 20.93 1.11
C GLU A 59 -7.70 22.40 1.45
N ALA A 60 -7.99 22.71 2.72
CA ALA A 60 -8.14 24.09 3.17
C ALA A 60 -6.87 24.91 2.93
N ARG A 61 -5.70 24.33 3.23
CA ARG A 61 -4.42 25.02 3.03
C ARG A 61 -4.10 25.25 1.56
N LEU A 62 -4.40 24.29 0.69
CA LEU A 62 -4.24 24.44 -0.75
C LEU A 62 -5.16 25.54 -1.27
N ALA A 63 -6.43 25.56 -0.85
CA ALA A 63 -7.39 26.59 -1.22
C ALA A 63 -6.96 27.99 -0.78
N GLU A 64 -6.36 28.15 0.41
CA GLU A 64 -5.80 29.43 0.88
C GLU A 64 -4.75 30.01 -0.08
N PHE A 65 -3.97 29.15 -0.75
CA PHE A 65 -2.97 29.57 -1.74
C PHE A 65 -3.50 29.58 -3.18
N GLY A 66 -4.81 29.37 -3.38
CA GLY A 66 -5.40 29.24 -4.72
C GLY A 66 -4.87 28.04 -5.50
N ARG A 67 -4.46 26.99 -4.78
CA ARG A 67 -3.93 25.74 -5.34
C ARG A 67 -4.91 24.61 -5.14
N THR A 68 -4.72 23.58 -5.94
CA THR A 68 -5.41 22.29 -5.90
C THR A 68 -4.39 21.20 -5.62
N ASP A 69 -4.85 19.99 -5.26
CA ASP A 69 -3.95 18.85 -5.04
C ASP A 69 -3.32 18.43 -6.38
N PRO A 70 -1.98 18.55 -6.54
CA PRO A 70 -1.31 18.22 -7.80
C PRO A 70 -1.48 16.76 -8.22
N ILE A 71 -1.65 15.85 -7.25
CA ILE A 71 -1.90 14.43 -7.55
C ILE A 71 -3.31 14.28 -8.12
N ALA A 72 -4.29 14.93 -7.50
CA ALA A 72 -5.66 14.92 -7.98
C ALA A 72 -5.80 15.57 -9.36
N GLU A 73 -5.03 16.61 -9.68
CA GLU A 73 -5.01 17.21 -11.01
C GLU A 73 -4.54 16.26 -12.11
N VAL A 74 -3.57 15.39 -11.81
CA VAL A 74 -3.00 14.45 -12.79
C VAL A 74 -3.78 13.14 -12.84
N LYS A 75 -4.14 12.59 -11.68
CA LYS A 75 -4.77 11.26 -11.57
C LYS A 75 -6.31 11.31 -11.52
N GLY A 76 -6.89 12.46 -11.21
CA GLY A 76 -8.33 12.63 -10.99
C GLY A 76 -8.79 12.30 -9.57
N TYR A 77 -7.89 11.86 -8.68
CA TYR A 77 -8.20 11.55 -7.27
C TYR A 77 -7.00 11.84 -6.37
N SER A 78 -7.24 12.20 -5.11
CA SER A 78 -6.18 12.46 -4.13
C SER A 78 -5.58 11.15 -3.62
N ALA A 79 -4.28 11.16 -3.30
CA ALA A 79 -3.67 10.05 -2.58
C ALA A 79 -4.31 9.82 -1.19
N LEU A 80 -4.83 10.88 -0.57
CA LEU A 80 -5.55 10.77 0.70
C LEU A 80 -6.91 10.11 0.52
N ASP A 81 -7.57 10.29 -0.62
CA ASP A 81 -8.81 9.57 -0.94
C ASP A 81 -8.55 8.06 -1.05
N GLU A 82 -7.50 7.68 -1.77
CA GLU A 82 -7.11 6.27 -1.90
C GLU A 82 -6.77 5.64 -0.53
N ALA A 83 -6.02 6.37 0.32
CA ALA A 83 -5.70 5.91 1.67
C ALA A 83 -6.96 5.77 2.55
N ILE A 84 -7.91 6.71 2.45
CA ILE A 84 -9.19 6.65 3.16
C ILE A 84 -9.99 5.44 2.71
N THR A 85 -10.13 5.21 1.40
CA THR A 85 -10.85 4.06 0.85
C THR A 85 -10.22 2.75 1.31
N SER A 86 -8.89 2.61 1.19
CA SER A 86 -8.19 1.40 1.63
C SER A 86 -8.37 1.15 3.14
N CYS A 87 -8.34 2.21 3.96
CA CYS A 87 -8.59 2.09 5.39
C CYS A 87 -10.03 1.65 5.70
N GLN A 88 -11.02 2.15 4.96
CA GLN A 88 -12.42 1.72 5.09
C GLN A 88 -12.60 0.25 4.68
N GLU A 89 -11.94 -0.20 3.62
CA GLU A 89 -11.96 -1.60 3.20
C GLU A 89 -11.34 -2.53 4.25
N ALA A 90 -10.23 -2.10 4.88
CA ALA A 90 -9.60 -2.84 5.96
C ALA A 90 -10.52 -2.98 7.19
N ILE A 91 -11.20 -1.89 7.59
CA ILE A 91 -12.21 -1.93 8.66
C ILE A 91 -13.32 -2.92 8.31
N HIS A 92 -13.84 -2.87 7.08
CA HIS A 92 -14.90 -3.76 6.64
C HIS A 92 -14.45 -5.24 6.61
N ALA A 93 -13.20 -5.52 6.27
CA ALA A 93 -12.64 -6.87 6.33
C ALA A 93 -12.50 -7.38 7.77
N LEU A 94 -12.08 -6.51 8.70
CA LEU A 94 -11.98 -6.83 10.12
C LEU A 94 -13.35 -7.06 10.76
N ASP A 95 -14.34 -6.20 10.49
CA ASP A 95 -15.72 -6.36 10.97
C ASP A 95 -16.34 -7.69 10.48
N GLN A 96 -16.12 -8.06 9.21
CA GLN A 96 -16.55 -9.37 8.69
C GLN A 96 -15.85 -10.53 9.39
N SER A 97 -14.56 -10.38 9.70
CA SER A 97 -13.79 -11.42 10.40
C SER A 97 -14.30 -11.65 11.82
N LEU A 98 -14.74 -10.59 12.50
CA LEU A 98 -15.36 -10.67 13.83
C LEU A 98 -16.72 -11.39 13.75
N LEU A 99 -17.56 -11.01 12.77
CA LEU A 99 -18.90 -11.62 12.58
C LEU A 99 -18.84 -13.14 12.34
N VAL A 100 -17.82 -13.61 11.60
CA VAL A 100 -17.61 -15.05 11.34
C VAL A 100 -17.20 -15.83 12.60
N GLN A 101 -16.66 -15.17 13.62
CA GLN A 101 -16.25 -15.83 14.87
C GLN A 101 -17.34 -15.88 15.93
N GLU A 102 -18.31 -14.97 15.87
CA GLU A 102 -19.45 -14.93 16.81
C GLU A 102 -20.65 -15.82 16.37
N GLY A 103 -20.65 -16.33 15.13
CA GLY A 103 -21.71 -17.18 14.57
C GLY A 103 -21.36 -18.66 14.54
#